data_AF-A0A8H7GYW7-F1
#
_entry.id   AF-A0A8H7GYW7-F1
#
_cell.length_a   1.000
_cell.length_b   1.000
_cell.length_c   1.000
_cell.angle_alpha   90.00
_cell.angle_beta   90.00
_cell.angle_gamma   90.00
#
_symmetry.space_group_name_H-M   'P 1'
#
loop_
_entity.id
_entity.type
_entity.pdbx_description
1 polymer ?
#
loop_
_entity_poly.entity_id
_entity_poly.type
_entity_poly.pdbx_seq_one_letter_code
_entity_poly.pdbx_strand_id
1 'polypeptide(L)'
;MIAKSTIQGCISPIYRRFPIRSLSCSARYRHENPLGLPKRENGGNGPEIPRMSRGLPVKKRIPNVERIVLVSSAKGGVGKSTVSVNTALALTKLGKTCGILDVDIFGPSIPKLLKLQGEPRLTSHGKLIPLTNYGLPSMSMGYLVAPENPVVWRGLMVMKALQQLLFEVEWPNLEYLVVDMPPGTGDTQLTISQQLKVDGAVIVSTPQDIALIDAVKGIAMFEKVNIPILGLVQNMSHFRVP
;
A
#
# COMPACT_ATOMS: atom_id res chain seq x y z
N MET A 1 45.33 -31.79 -30.32
CA MET A 1 46.11 -32.91 -30.92
C MET A 1 45.76 -34.15 -30.09
N ILE A 2 44.61 -34.79 -30.38
CA ILE A 2 44.40 -35.99 -31.23
C ILE A 2 44.80 -37.32 -30.54
N ALA A 3 43.87 -38.27 -30.64
CA ALA A 3 43.91 -39.74 -30.54
C ALA A 3 43.81 -40.35 -29.13
N LYS A 4 42.72 -41.06 -28.77
CA LYS A 4 42.13 -42.33 -29.28
C LYS A 4 42.92 -43.58 -28.91
N SER A 5 42.30 -44.44 -28.09
CA SER A 5 42.54 -45.88 -28.01
C SER A 5 41.20 -46.65 -27.99
N THR A 6 40.67 -46.91 -29.18
CA THR A 6 40.56 -48.24 -29.80
C THR A 6 40.34 -49.50 -28.91
N ILE A 7 39.14 -50.09 -29.07
CA ILE A 7 38.79 -51.53 -29.27
C ILE A 7 38.96 -52.51 -28.08
N GLN A 8 37.89 -53.23 -27.70
CA GLN A 8 37.59 -54.62 -28.12
C GLN A 8 36.36 -55.20 -27.39
N GLY A 9 35.54 -56.00 -28.08
CA GLY A 9 34.74 -57.05 -27.43
C GLY A 9 33.26 -57.10 -27.81
N CYS A 10 32.95 -57.76 -28.92
CA CYS A 10 31.62 -58.19 -29.34
C CYS A 10 30.98 -59.19 -28.34
N ILE A 11 29.63 -59.23 -28.28
CA ILE A 11 28.75 -60.38 -28.67
C ILE A 11 27.29 -60.16 -28.15
N SER A 12 26.37 -60.28 -29.11
CA SER A 12 24.92 -60.63 -29.06
C SER A 12 23.84 -59.65 -28.53
N PRO A 13 22.62 -59.68 -29.15
CA PRO A 13 21.65 -58.58 -29.07
C PRO A 13 20.61 -58.86 -27.98
N ILE A 14 20.75 -58.18 -26.85
CA ILE A 14 19.69 -58.13 -25.84
C ILE A 14 18.77 -56.98 -26.22
N TYR A 15 17.53 -57.31 -26.59
CA TYR A 15 16.37 -56.41 -26.67
C TYR A 15 16.22 -55.68 -25.31
N ARG A 16 16.97 -54.58 -25.12
CA ARG A 16 16.79 -53.69 -23.99
C ARG A 16 15.63 -52.76 -24.31
N ARG A 17 14.48 -53.08 -23.70
CA ARG A 17 13.41 -52.13 -23.40
C ARG A 17 14.06 -50.82 -22.92
N PHE A 18 13.92 -49.77 -23.72
CA PHE A 18 14.15 -48.41 -23.26
C PHE A 18 13.21 -48.16 -22.08
N PRO A 19 13.70 -47.80 -20.87
CA PRO A 19 12.83 -47.17 -19.92
C PRO A 19 12.53 -45.78 -20.52
N ILE A 20 11.31 -45.63 -21.02
CA ILE A 20 10.69 -44.32 -21.23
C ILE A 20 10.85 -43.61 -19.88
N ARG A 21 11.77 -42.64 -19.80
CA ARG A 21 11.80 -41.70 -18.69
C ARG A 21 10.49 -40.93 -18.78
N SER A 22 9.50 -41.34 -18.01
CA SER A 22 8.30 -40.55 -17.81
C SER A 22 8.74 -39.27 -17.11
N LEU A 23 8.74 -38.18 -17.85
CA LEU A 23 8.72 -36.85 -17.25
C LEU A 23 7.38 -36.74 -16.52
N SER A 24 7.38 -37.09 -15.24
CA SER A 24 6.30 -36.68 -14.34
C SER A 24 6.42 -35.17 -14.16
N CYS A 25 5.68 -34.42 -14.98
CA CYS A 25 5.30 -33.06 -14.60
C CYS A 25 4.41 -33.21 -13.37
N SER A 26 4.97 -32.93 -12.20
CA SER A 26 4.16 -32.59 -11.03
C SER A 26 3.18 -31.50 -11.48
N ALA A 27 1.91 -31.64 -11.12
CA ALA A 27 0.89 -30.67 -11.46
C ALA A 27 1.42 -29.28 -11.13
N ARG A 28 1.58 -28.43 -12.16
CA ARG A 28 1.76 -27.00 -11.92
C ARG A 28 0.52 -26.59 -11.15
N TYR A 29 0.65 -26.33 -9.86
CA TYR A 29 -0.32 -25.52 -9.16
C TYR A 29 -0.32 -24.17 -9.86
N ARG A 30 -1.23 -24.01 -10.83
CA ARG A 30 -1.61 -22.69 -11.30
C ARG A 30 -2.20 -22.01 -10.08
N HIS A 31 -1.55 -20.96 -9.62
CA HIS A 31 -2.15 -20.09 -8.65
C HIS A 31 -3.34 -19.40 -9.33
N GLU A 32 -4.57 -19.82 -9.02
CA GLU A 32 -5.78 -19.23 -9.61
C GLU A 32 -6.11 -17.83 -9.05
N ASN A 33 -5.22 -17.25 -8.24
CA ASN A 33 -5.44 -15.98 -7.55
C ASN A 33 -4.11 -15.26 -7.21
N PRO A 34 -3.39 -14.70 -8.19
CA PRO A 34 -2.11 -14.03 -7.98
C PRO A 34 -2.16 -12.77 -7.10
N LEU A 35 -3.35 -12.35 -6.63
CA LEU A 35 -3.59 -11.16 -5.82
C LEU A 35 -4.26 -11.46 -4.46
N GLY A 36 -4.47 -12.73 -4.11
CA GLY A 36 -5.07 -13.11 -2.82
C GLY A 36 -6.51 -12.60 -2.58
N LEU A 37 -7.27 -12.29 -3.63
CA LEU A 37 -8.63 -11.74 -3.51
C LEU A 37 -9.66 -12.83 -3.13
N PRO A 38 -10.56 -12.61 -2.16
CA PRO A 38 -11.60 -13.59 -1.85
C PRO A 38 -12.55 -13.78 -3.05
N LYS A 39 -12.66 -15.02 -3.56
CA LYS A 39 -13.77 -15.42 -4.43
C LYS A 39 -14.93 -15.86 -3.54
N ARG A 40 -16.12 -15.29 -3.72
CA ARG A 40 -17.35 -15.80 -3.08
C ARG A 40 -17.72 -17.12 -3.76
N GLU A 41 -17.89 -18.19 -2.99
CA GLU A 41 -18.19 -19.55 -3.49
C GLU A 41 -19.58 -19.67 -4.12
N ASN A 42 -20.48 -18.71 -3.87
CA ASN A 42 -21.79 -18.67 -4.48
C ASN A 42 -21.79 -17.61 -5.57
N GLY A 43 -22.13 -18.00 -6.82
CA GLY A 43 -22.13 -17.19 -8.06
C GLY A 43 -23.05 -15.96 -8.07
N GLY A 44 -22.95 -15.11 -7.04
CA GLY A 44 -23.51 -13.79 -6.98
C GLY A 44 -22.62 -12.81 -7.73
N ASN A 45 -23.27 -11.90 -8.45
CA ASN A 45 -22.68 -10.81 -9.21
C ASN A 45 -21.41 -10.26 -8.53
N GLY A 46 -20.34 -10.12 -9.32
CA GLY A 46 -19.12 -9.45 -8.88
C GLY A 46 -19.43 -8.07 -8.26
N PRO A 47 -18.49 -7.48 -7.52
CA PRO A 47 -18.74 -6.21 -6.84
C PRO A 47 -19.37 -5.22 -7.82
N GLU A 48 -20.58 -4.74 -7.49
CA GLU A 48 -21.27 -3.75 -8.31
C GLU A 48 -20.32 -2.58 -8.50
N ILE A 49 -19.81 -2.42 -9.72
CA ILE A 49 -19.14 -1.20 -10.12
C ILE A 49 -20.23 -0.13 -9.94
N PRO A 50 -20.07 0.84 -9.02
CA PRO A 50 -21.11 1.82 -8.78
C PRO A 50 -21.43 2.48 -10.11
N ARG A 51 -22.66 2.30 -10.61
CA ARG A 51 -23.15 3.06 -11.75
C ARG A 51 -22.98 4.51 -11.38
N MET A 52 -22.17 5.24 -12.15
CA MET A 52 -21.82 6.62 -11.88
C MET A 52 -23.11 7.46 -11.87
N SER A 53 -23.66 7.64 -10.67
CA SER A 53 -24.74 8.56 -10.41
C SER A 53 -24.16 9.95 -10.69
N ARG A 54 -24.85 10.74 -11.52
CA ARG A 54 -24.47 12.12 -11.82
C ARG A 54 -24.53 12.93 -10.51
N GLY A 55 -23.41 13.01 -9.82
CA GLY A 55 -23.22 13.74 -8.57
C GLY A 55 -21.76 13.60 -8.12
N LEU A 56 -21.26 14.59 -7.37
CA LEU A 56 -19.95 14.47 -6.72
C LEU A 56 -19.97 13.25 -5.78
N PRO A 57 -18.89 12.44 -5.72
CA PRO A 57 -18.86 11.28 -4.86
C PRO A 57 -19.17 11.68 -3.41
N VAL A 58 -20.10 10.95 -2.78
CA VAL A 58 -20.45 11.18 -1.37
C VAL A 58 -19.26 10.77 -0.51
N LYS A 59 -18.71 11.71 0.25
CA LYS A 59 -17.63 11.47 1.21
C LYS A 59 -18.06 10.45 2.27
N LYS A 60 -17.29 9.38 2.43
CA LYS A 60 -17.52 8.32 3.42
C LYS A 60 -16.55 8.47 4.59
N ARG A 61 -16.96 7.99 5.77
CA ARG A 61 -16.05 7.79 6.92
C ARG A 61 -15.47 6.37 6.86
N ILE A 62 -14.26 6.22 7.37
CA ILE A 62 -13.65 4.91 7.59
C ILE A 62 -14.30 4.30 8.86
N PRO A 63 -14.75 3.04 8.83
CA PRO A 63 -15.34 2.40 10.00
C PRO A 63 -14.38 2.38 11.20
N ASN A 64 -14.92 2.53 12.41
CA ASN A 64 -14.18 2.51 13.69
C ASN A 64 -13.12 3.61 13.85
N VAL A 65 -13.17 4.68 13.05
CA VAL A 65 -12.25 5.82 13.14
C VAL A 65 -13.03 7.10 13.41
N GLU A 66 -12.73 7.77 14.53
CA GLU A 66 -13.38 9.03 14.92
C GLU A 66 -12.87 10.21 14.09
N ARG A 67 -11.54 10.40 14.02
CA ARG A 67 -10.89 11.52 13.32
C ARG A 67 -9.85 11.05 12.32
N ILE A 68 -9.85 11.68 11.14
CA ILE A 68 -8.86 11.43 10.09
C ILE A 68 -7.99 12.67 9.89
N VAL A 69 -6.68 12.49 10.03
CA VAL A 69 -5.66 13.51 9.76
C VAL A 69 -4.85 13.09 8.55
N LEU A 70 -4.91 13.88 7.48
CA LEU A 70 -4.06 13.65 6.30
C LEU A 70 -2.69 14.26 6.53
N VAL A 71 -1.64 13.55 6.14
CA VAL A 71 -0.28 14.10 6.05
C VAL A 71 0.10 14.08 4.59
N SER A 72 0.29 15.27 4.02
CA SER A 72 0.57 15.43 2.59
C SER A 72 1.82 16.27 2.34
N SER A 73 2.42 16.07 1.19
CA SER A 73 3.55 16.85 0.70
C SER A 73 3.38 17.09 -0.78
N ALA A 74 3.58 18.31 -1.22
CA ALA A 74 3.48 18.64 -2.63
C ALA A 74 4.69 18.16 -3.46
N LYS A 75 5.73 17.61 -2.80
CA LYS A 75 6.93 17.07 -3.45
C LYS A 75 7.40 15.79 -2.75
N GLY A 76 7.95 14.85 -3.53
CA GLY A 76 8.60 13.64 -2.99
C GLY A 76 9.91 13.96 -2.27
N GLY A 77 10.26 13.14 -1.27
CA GLY A 77 11.55 13.24 -0.58
C GLY A 77 11.64 14.25 0.56
N VAL A 78 10.56 14.96 0.90
CA VAL A 78 10.53 15.92 2.03
C VAL A 78 10.45 15.27 3.41
N GLY A 79 10.36 13.94 3.48
CA GLY A 79 10.22 13.18 4.73
C GLY A 79 8.78 13.09 5.27
N LYS A 80 7.77 13.27 4.40
CA LYS A 80 6.34 13.14 4.73
C LYS A 80 6.03 11.91 5.57
N SER A 81 6.36 10.70 5.09
CA SER A 81 6.06 9.45 5.78
C SER A 81 6.74 9.32 7.13
N THR A 82 7.94 9.88 7.29
CA THR A 82 8.62 9.96 8.59
C THR A 82 7.85 10.86 9.56
N VAL A 83 7.35 12.00 9.10
CA VAL A 83 6.48 12.87 9.90
C VAL A 83 5.16 12.16 10.23
N SER A 84 4.56 11.42 9.28
CA SER A 84 3.34 10.64 9.47
C SER A 84 3.49 9.62 10.61
N VAL A 85 4.53 8.79 10.57
CA VAL A 85 4.81 7.80 11.63
C VAL A 85 5.03 8.48 12.98
N ASN A 86 5.88 9.51 13.04
CA ASN A 86 6.18 10.19 14.29
C ASN A 86 4.95 10.88 14.88
N THR A 87 4.08 11.44 14.04
CA THR A 87 2.82 12.05 14.49
C THR A 87 1.91 11.01 15.12
N ALA A 88 1.74 9.85 14.45
CA ALA A 88 0.93 8.76 14.97
C ALA A 88 1.48 8.20 16.29
N LEU A 89 2.80 7.96 16.37
CA LEU A 89 3.45 7.49 17.61
C LEU A 89 3.40 8.53 18.74
N ALA A 90 3.53 9.83 18.42
CA ALA A 90 3.42 10.88 19.41
C ALA A 90 2.00 10.93 20.00
N LEU A 91 0.96 10.80 19.18
CA LEU A 91 -0.42 10.72 19.65
C LEU A 91 -0.65 9.47 20.52
N THR A 92 -0.11 8.30 20.13
CA THR A 92 -0.14 7.09 20.97
C THR A 92 0.55 7.32 22.31
N LYS A 93 1.70 8.01 22.32
CA LYS A 93 2.43 8.35 23.55
C LYS A 93 1.66 9.33 24.45
N LEU A 94 0.78 10.15 23.87
CA LEU A 94 -0.16 11.02 24.61
C LEU A 94 -1.41 10.28 25.09
N GLY A 95 -1.47 8.95 24.96
CA GLY A 95 -2.56 8.11 25.43
C GLY A 95 -3.75 8.02 24.46
N LYS A 96 -3.60 8.47 23.21
CA LYS A 96 -4.64 8.40 22.19
C LYS A 96 -4.61 7.08 21.43
N THR A 97 -5.78 6.49 21.12
CA THR A 97 -5.81 5.33 20.22
C THR A 97 -5.59 5.79 18.78
N CYS A 98 -4.45 5.41 18.21
CA CYS A 98 -4.04 5.86 16.88
C CYS A 98 -3.72 4.71 15.95
N GLY A 99 -3.94 4.92 14.66
CA GLY A 99 -3.46 4.06 13.58
C GLY A 99 -2.80 4.88 12.48
N ILE A 100 -2.10 4.20 11.58
CA ILE A 100 -1.49 4.82 10.40
C ILE A 100 -1.83 4.06 9.12
N LEU A 101 -2.27 4.79 8.10
CA LEU A 101 -2.59 4.26 6.78
C LEU A 101 -1.69 4.88 5.72
N ASP A 102 -0.94 4.06 5.00
CA ASP A 102 -0.10 4.45 3.87
C ASP A 102 -0.82 4.21 2.56
N VAL A 103 -1.10 5.30 1.84
CA VAL A 103 -1.77 5.30 0.53
C VAL A 103 -0.79 5.67 -0.59
N ASP A 104 0.52 5.67 -0.32
CA ASP A 104 1.55 5.82 -1.35
C ASP A 104 1.85 4.48 -2.03
N ILE A 105 1.33 4.32 -3.25
CA ILE A 105 1.43 3.07 -4.01
C ILE A 105 2.82 2.88 -4.62
N PHE A 106 3.49 3.98 -4.98
CA PHE A 106 4.72 3.94 -5.78
C PHE A 106 5.98 3.97 -4.92
N GLY A 107 5.86 4.40 -3.67
CA GLY A 107 6.97 4.44 -2.73
C GLY A 107 6.56 4.21 -1.28
N PRO A 108 5.85 3.11 -0.96
CA PRO A 108 5.42 2.85 0.41
C PRO A 108 6.63 2.74 1.32
N SER A 109 6.66 3.56 2.37
CA SER A 109 7.81 3.63 3.29
C SER A 109 7.43 3.27 4.73
N ILE A 110 6.14 3.31 5.06
CA ILE A 110 5.62 2.97 6.39
C ILE A 110 5.99 1.54 6.83
N PRO A 111 5.89 0.49 5.99
CA PRO A 111 6.34 -0.86 6.36
C PRO A 111 7.78 -0.89 6.89
N LYS A 112 8.69 -0.22 6.18
CA LYS A 112 10.11 -0.15 6.54
C LYS A 112 10.34 0.67 7.80
N LEU A 113 9.68 1.82 7.93
CA LEU A 113 9.79 2.69 9.11
C LEU A 113 9.30 2.00 10.38
N LEU A 114 8.25 1.18 10.27
CA LEU A 114 7.70 0.40 11.38
C LEU A 114 8.36 -0.98 11.55
N LYS A 115 9.38 -1.33 10.74
CA LYS A 115 10.02 -2.67 10.75
C LYS A 115 9.01 -3.82 10.62
N LEU A 116 7.99 -3.62 9.79
CA LEU A 116 6.93 -4.58 9.51
C LEU A 116 7.15 -5.22 8.15
N GLN A 117 6.90 -6.53 8.07
CA GLN A 117 7.00 -7.32 6.85
C GLN A 117 5.89 -8.38 6.83
N GLY A 118 5.58 -8.89 5.64
CA GLY A 118 4.55 -9.90 5.42
C GLY A 118 3.23 -9.31 4.95
N GLU A 119 2.33 -10.20 4.57
CA GLU A 119 1.01 -9.86 4.07
C GLU A 119 0.00 -9.80 5.23
N PRO A 120 -0.96 -8.86 5.21
CA PRO A 120 -2.00 -8.79 6.22
C PRO A 120 -2.92 -9.99 6.10
N ARG A 121 -3.29 -10.57 7.24
CA ARG A 121 -4.26 -11.66 7.28
C ARG A 121 -5.67 -11.13 6.98
N LEU A 122 -6.53 -12.01 6.50
CA LEU A 122 -7.94 -11.72 6.33
C LEU A 122 -8.74 -12.24 7.53
N THR A 123 -9.77 -11.50 7.91
CA THR A 123 -10.81 -11.94 8.84
C THR A 123 -11.73 -12.96 8.18
N SER A 124 -12.56 -13.64 8.98
CA SER A 124 -13.64 -14.50 8.47
C SER A 124 -14.62 -13.76 7.54
N HIS A 125 -14.72 -12.44 7.68
CA HIS A 125 -15.57 -11.57 6.87
C HIS A 125 -14.85 -10.99 5.64
N GLY A 126 -13.58 -11.37 5.41
CA GLY A 126 -12.80 -10.92 4.25
C GLY A 126 -12.17 -9.53 4.37
N LYS A 127 -12.14 -8.95 5.58
CA LYS A 127 -11.44 -7.68 5.86
C LYS A 127 -9.97 -7.89 6.17
N LEU A 128 -9.12 -6.92 5.81
CA LEU A 128 -7.70 -6.93 6.12
C LEU A 128 -7.45 -6.59 7.58
N ILE A 129 -6.67 -7.40 8.29
CA ILE A 129 -6.24 -7.14 9.65
C ILE A 129 -4.95 -6.31 9.59
N PRO A 130 -4.92 -5.09 10.17
CA PRO A 130 -3.73 -4.23 10.14
C PRO A 130 -2.56 -4.87 10.88
N LEU A 131 -1.35 -4.67 10.36
CA LEU A 131 -0.12 -5.11 11.03
C LEU A 131 0.25 -4.12 12.13
N THR A 132 0.73 -4.60 13.26
CA THR A 132 1.02 -3.74 14.43
C THR A 132 2.47 -3.87 14.87
N ASN A 133 3.13 -2.73 15.07
CA ASN A 133 4.41 -2.66 15.79
C ASN A 133 4.46 -1.37 16.62
N TYR A 134 5.28 -1.33 17.67
CA TYR A 134 5.37 -0.20 18.61
C TYR A 134 4.01 0.24 19.20
N GLY A 135 3.04 -0.68 19.28
CA GLY A 135 1.67 -0.39 19.70
C GLY A 135 0.84 0.42 18.69
N LEU A 136 1.33 0.58 17.46
CA LEU A 136 0.66 1.33 16.39
C LEU A 136 0.14 0.36 15.31
N PRO A 137 -1.19 0.16 15.18
CA PRO A 137 -1.77 -0.55 14.05
C PRO A 137 -1.54 0.23 12.76
N SER A 138 -1.12 -0.48 11.73
CA SER A 138 -0.70 0.09 10.45
C SER A 138 -1.21 -0.72 9.28
N MET A 139 -1.58 -0.01 8.23
CA MET A 139 -1.91 -0.60 6.94
C MET A 139 -1.18 0.19 5.84
N SER A 140 -0.70 -0.51 4.82
CA SER A 140 0.06 0.11 3.74
C SER A 140 -0.15 -0.65 2.44
N MET A 141 -0.13 0.09 1.33
CA MET A 141 -0.04 -0.53 0.02
C MET A 141 1.18 -1.47 -0.10
N GLY A 142 2.28 -1.15 0.58
CA GLY A 142 3.49 -1.97 0.60
C GLY A 142 3.31 -3.36 1.23
N TYR A 143 2.23 -3.62 1.98
CA TYR A 143 1.92 -4.97 2.49
C TYR A 143 1.19 -5.85 1.46
N LEU A 144 0.55 -5.24 0.46
CA LEU A 144 -0.25 -5.94 -0.54
C LEU A 144 0.57 -6.31 -1.79
N VAL A 145 1.86 -5.95 -1.81
CA VAL A 145 2.75 -6.14 -2.95
C VAL A 145 3.95 -6.95 -2.51
N ALA A 146 4.10 -8.16 -3.07
CA ALA A 146 5.30 -8.96 -2.85
C ALA A 146 6.52 -8.23 -3.44
N PRO A 147 7.62 -8.03 -2.67
CA PRO A 147 8.82 -7.32 -3.13
C PRO A 147 9.44 -7.92 -4.41
N GLU A 148 9.25 -9.22 -4.60
CA GLU A 148 9.89 -10.03 -5.64
C GLU A 148 9.24 -9.87 -7.02
N ASN A 149 8.01 -9.33 -7.10
CA ASN A 149 7.24 -9.26 -8.34
C ASN A 149 6.88 -7.80 -8.68
N PRO A 150 7.57 -7.15 -9.63
CA PRO A 150 7.20 -5.83 -10.09
C PRO A 150 5.83 -5.89 -10.79
N VAL A 151 4.78 -5.54 -10.06
CA VAL A 151 3.41 -5.45 -10.59
C VAL A 151 3.27 -4.15 -11.37
N VAL A 152 2.86 -4.24 -12.64
CA VAL A 152 2.48 -3.06 -13.43
C VAL A 152 1.12 -2.57 -12.94
N TRP A 153 1.12 -1.44 -12.23
CA TRP A 153 -0.09 -0.80 -11.72
C TRP A 153 -0.89 -0.16 -12.84
N ARG A 154 -1.97 -0.82 -13.26
CA ARG A 154 -3.01 -0.21 -14.11
C ARG A 154 -3.90 0.67 -13.22
N GLY A 155 -4.37 1.81 -13.73
CA GLY A 155 -5.15 2.78 -12.94
C GLY A 155 -6.39 2.19 -12.23
N LEU A 156 -7.09 1.24 -12.86
CA LEU A 156 -8.23 0.55 -12.23
C LEU A 156 -7.82 -0.31 -11.03
N MET A 157 -6.64 -0.94 -11.08
CA MET A 157 -6.12 -1.75 -9.97
C MET A 157 -5.74 -0.87 -8.78
N VAL A 158 -5.11 0.28 -9.06
CA VAL A 158 -4.76 1.31 -8.07
C VAL A 158 -6.01 1.78 -7.34
N MET A 159 -7.07 2.15 -8.08
CA MET A 159 -8.32 2.60 -7.47
C MET A 159 -8.99 1.52 -6.62
N LYS A 160 -8.97 0.25 -7.09
CA LYS A 160 -9.52 -0.87 -6.33
C LYS A 160 -8.74 -1.13 -5.04
N ALA A 161 -7.41 -1.10 -5.10
CA ALA A 161 -6.55 -1.30 -3.93
C ALA A 161 -6.74 -0.17 -2.90
N LEU A 162 -6.84 1.08 -3.36
CA LEU A 162 -7.15 2.21 -2.47
C LEU A 162 -8.52 2.05 -1.80
N GLN A 163 -9.56 1.66 -2.54
CA GLN A 163 -10.87 1.39 -1.95
C GLN A 163 -10.80 0.31 -0.86
N GLN A 164 -10.04 -0.76 -1.10
CA GLN A 164 -9.82 -1.83 -0.14
C GLN A 164 -9.07 -1.32 1.11
N LEU A 165 -8.00 -0.54 0.93
CA LEU A 165 -7.25 0.06 2.04
C LEU A 165 -8.07 1.05 2.87
N LEU A 166 -8.98 1.79 2.23
CA LEU A 166 -9.80 2.79 2.90
C LEU A 166 -10.98 2.18 3.66
N PHE A 167 -11.64 1.15 3.10
CA PHE A 167 -12.93 0.69 3.62
C PHE A 167 -13.00 -0.79 4.04
N GLU A 168 -12.04 -1.61 3.61
CA GLU A 168 -12.01 -3.06 3.85
C GLU A 168 -10.89 -3.47 4.82
N VAL A 169 -10.52 -2.56 5.72
CA VAL A 169 -9.57 -2.81 6.82
C VAL A 169 -10.35 -2.87 8.13
N GLU A 170 -10.06 -3.89 8.95
CA GLU A 170 -10.62 -4.01 10.29
C GLU A 170 -9.77 -3.21 11.28
N TRP A 171 -10.00 -1.89 11.29
CA TRP A 171 -9.40 -1.02 12.31
C TRP A 171 -9.99 -1.33 13.69
N PRO A 172 -9.16 -1.34 14.76
CA PRO A 172 -9.67 -1.22 16.12
C PRO A 172 -10.37 0.13 16.31
N ASN A 173 -10.98 0.37 17.47
CA ASN A 173 -11.56 1.69 17.76
C ASN A 173 -10.47 2.75 17.92
N LEU A 174 -10.33 3.62 16.92
CA LEU A 174 -9.31 4.66 16.84
C LEU A 174 -9.90 6.05 17.03
N GLU A 175 -9.33 6.82 17.96
CA GLU A 175 -9.58 8.26 18.05
C GLU A 175 -8.98 8.99 16.83
N TYR A 176 -7.81 8.56 16.36
CA TYR A 176 -7.13 9.17 15.21
C TYR A 176 -6.60 8.13 14.22
N LEU A 177 -6.84 8.39 12.94
CA LEU A 177 -6.13 7.73 11.85
C LEU A 177 -5.29 8.74 11.10
N VAL A 178 -3.97 8.55 11.11
CA VAL A 178 -3.03 9.34 10.32
C VAL A 178 -2.91 8.70 8.94
N VAL A 179 -3.21 9.45 7.89
CA VAL A 179 -3.14 8.96 6.50
C VAL A 179 -1.95 9.59 5.80
N ASP A 180 -0.97 8.77 5.42
CA ASP A 180 0.20 9.17 4.67
C ASP A 180 -0.13 9.25 3.17
N MET A 181 -0.39 10.46 2.68
CA MET A 181 -0.87 10.70 1.32
C MET A 181 0.22 10.42 0.27
N PRO A 182 -0.09 10.05 -0.98
CA PRO A 182 0.92 10.05 -2.04
C PRO A 182 1.50 11.47 -2.24
N PRO A 183 2.74 11.60 -2.75
CA PRO A 183 3.34 12.91 -2.99
C PRO A 183 2.69 13.64 -4.17
N GLY A 184 2.76 14.97 -4.14
CA GLY A 184 2.34 15.84 -5.24
C GLY A 184 1.00 16.52 -4.99
N THR A 185 0.27 16.77 -6.09
CA THR A 185 -1.13 17.23 -6.10
C THR A 185 -1.91 16.49 -7.18
N GLY A 186 -1.53 15.24 -7.45
CA GLY A 186 -2.08 14.44 -8.56
C GLY A 186 -3.47 13.85 -8.26
N ASP A 187 -4.02 13.16 -9.26
CA ASP A 187 -5.39 12.62 -9.21
C ASP A 187 -5.63 11.65 -8.05
N THR A 188 -4.62 10.90 -7.63
CA THR A 188 -4.77 9.95 -6.51
C THR A 188 -5.06 10.67 -5.20
N GLN A 189 -4.33 11.75 -4.90
CA GLN A 189 -4.55 12.55 -3.71
C GLN A 189 -5.92 13.25 -3.74
N LEU A 190 -6.32 13.75 -4.91
CA LEU A 190 -7.64 14.37 -5.08
C LEU A 190 -8.76 13.35 -4.85
N THR A 191 -8.61 12.16 -5.43
CA THR A 191 -9.57 11.05 -5.31
C THR A 191 -9.77 10.65 -3.86
N ILE A 192 -8.68 10.45 -3.10
CA ILE A 192 -8.75 10.12 -1.67
C ILE A 192 -9.46 11.25 -0.89
N SER A 193 -9.10 12.50 -1.17
CA SER A 193 -9.67 13.69 -0.51
C SER A 193 -11.17 13.89 -0.83
N GLN A 194 -11.63 13.43 -1.98
CA GLN A 194 -13.03 13.47 -2.39
C GLN A 194 -13.83 12.27 -1.87
N GLN A 195 -13.19 11.13 -1.61
CA GLN A 195 -13.84 9.92 -1.10
C GLN A 195 -13.98 9.91 0.43
N LEU A 196 -13.08 10.59 1.14
CA LEU A 196 -13.05 10.57 2.60
C LEU A 196 -13.63 11.83 3.22
N LYS A 197 -14.36 11.65 4.32
CA LYS A 197 -14.67 12.73 5.25
C LYS A 197 -13.49 12.90 6.21
N VAL A 198 -12.73 13.97 6.00
CA VAL A 198 -11.46 14.27 6.67
C VAL A 198 -11.64 15.42 7.67
N ASP A 199 -10.99 15.34 8.82
CA ASP A 199 -11.09 16.33 9.89
C ASP A 199 -9.97 17.38 9.83
N GLY A 200 -8.86 17.07 9.16
CA GLY A 200 -7.87 18.06 8.75
C GLY A 200 -6.65 17.50 8.03
N ALA A 201 -5.82 18.39 7.53
CA ALA A 201 -4.58 18.06 6.82
C ALA A 201 -3.37 18.80 7.40
N VAL A 202 -2.24 18.11 7.49
CA VAL A 202 -0.92 18.64 7.78
C VAL A 202 -0.09 18.61 6.51
N ILE A 203 0.52 19.74 6.15
CA ILE A 203 1.40 19.85 4.99
C ILE A 203 2.85 19.70 5.45
N VAL A 204 3.63 18.86 4.78
CA VAL A 204 5.06 18.68 5.03
C VAL A 204 5.84 19.27 3.87
N SER A 205 6.81 20.12 4.20
CA SER A 205 7.72 20.73 3.24
C SER A 205 9.14 20.83 3.83
N THR A 206 10.06 21.39 3.08
CA THR A 206 11.46 21.64 3.46
C THR A 206 11.80 23.11 3.19
N PRO A 207 12.84 23.70 3.82
CA PRO A 207 13.12 25.13 3.70
C PRO A 207 13.47 25.62 2.28
N GLN A 208 13.70 24.73 1.33
CA GLN A 208 14.05 25.11 -0.04
C GLN A 208 12.84 25.73 -0.75
N ASP A 209 13.06 26.86 -1.43
CA ASP A 209 12.02 27.64 -2.11
C ASP A 209 11.10 26.80 -3.01
N ILE A 210 11.67 25.86 -3.76
CA ILE A 210 10.91 24.98 -4.65
C ILE A 210 9.88 24.16 -3.86
N ALA A 211 10.27 23.62 -2.70
CA ALA A 211 9.36 22.85 -1.85
C ALA A 211 8.28 23.72 -1.20
N LEU A 212 8.61 24.98 -0.87
CA LEU A 212 7.64 25.95 -0.34
C LEU A 212 6.60 26.35 -1.39
N ILE A 213 7.02 26.63 -2.63
CA ILE A 213 6.12 26.94 -3.74
C ILE A 213 5.16 25.77 -3.99
N ASP A 214 5.65 24.54 -3.96
CA ASP A 214 4.80 23.37 -4.12
C ASP A 214 3.85 23.21 -2.92
N ALA A 215 4.29 23.47 -1.69
CA ALA A 215 3.43 23.41 -0.51
C ALA A 215 2.22 24.37 -0.63
N VAL A 216 2.41 25.56 -1.18
CA VAL A 216 1.30 26.50 -1.46
C VAL A 216 0.27 25.90 -2.43
N LYS A 217 0.72 25.19 -3.47
CA LYS A 217 -0.20 24.49 -4.39
C LYS A 217 -0.96 23.37 -3.67
N GLY A 218 -0.29 22.65 -2.78
CA GLY A 218 -0.91 21.62 -1.94
C GLY A 218 -1.99 22.18 -1.01
N ILE A 219 -1.74 23.34 -0.39
CA ILE A 219 -2.73 24.05 0.43
C ILE A 219 -3.95 24.43 -0.41
N ALA A 220 -3.73 25.08 -1.56
CA ALA A 220 -4.80 25.50 -2.47
C ALA A 220 -5.64 24.30 -2.97
N MET A 221 -5.04 23.12 -3.13
CA MET A 221 -5.77 21.90 -3.48
C MET A 221 -6.73 21.47 -2.37
N PHE A 222 -6.30 21.46 -1.11
CA PHE A 222 -7.13 21.07 0.03
C PHE A 222 -8.26 22.06 0.31
N GLU A 223 -8.00 23.36 0.12
CA GLU A 223 -9.03 24.39 0.18
C GLU A 223 -10.16 24.13 -0.84
N LYS A 224 -9.81 23.77 -2.08
CA LYS A 224 -10.80 23.44 -3.13
C LYS A 224 -11.69 22.24 -2.80
N VAL A 225 -11.21 21.31 -1.97
CA VAL A 225 -11.98 20.14 -1.52
C VAL A 225 -12.56 20.30 -0.10
N ASN A 226 -12.49 21.51 0.45
CA ASN A 226 -12.98 21.87 1.78
C ASN A 226 -12.38 21.01 2.90
N ILE A 227 -11.06 20.82 2.89
CA ILE A 227 -10.32 20.17 3.97
C ILE A 227 -9.55 21.23 4.76
N PRO A 228 -9.77 21.34 6.08
CA PRO A 228 -9.09 22.35 6.89
C PRO A 228 -7.61 22.02 7.05
N ILE A 229 -6.75 23.03 6.91
CA ILE A 229 -5.31 22.90 7.15
C ILE A 229 -5.05 23.07 8.65
N LEU A 230 -4.52 22.04 9.29
CA LEU A 230 -4.14 22.05 10.71
C LEU A 230 -2.78 22.73 10.93
N GLY A 231 -1.90 22.68 9.92
CA GLY A 231 -0.60 23.34 9.98
C GLY A 231 0.37 22.90 8.89
N LEU A 232 1.54 23.53 8.91
CA LEU A 232 2.68 23.25 8.04
C LEU A 232 3.87 22.79 8.89
N VAL A 233 4.49 21.67 8.50
CA VAL A 233 5.72 21.15 9.09
C VAL A 233 6.87 21.38 8.12
N GLN A 234 7.84 22.18 8.54
CA GLN A 234 9.09 22.38 7.80
C GLN A 234 10.15 21.39 8.30
N ASN A 235 10.28 20.28 7.59
CA ASN A 235 11.28 19.27 7.87
C ASN A 235 12.67 19.70 7.36
N MET A 236 13.74 19.10 7.91
CA MET A 236 15.13 19.36 7.51
C MET A 236 15.49 20.87 7.53
N SER A 237 14.95 21.62 8.49
CA SER A 237 15.07 23.08 8.55
C SER A 237 16.44 23.56 9.03
N HIS A 238 17.11 22.78 9.88
CA HIS A 238 18.41 23.10 10.43
C HIS A 238 19.12 21.80 10.82
N PHE A 239 20.45 21.88 10.89
CA PHE A 239 21.28 20.81 11.39
C PHE A 239 22.00 21.30 12.65
N ARG A 240 21.85 20.57 13.75
CA ARG A 240 22.58 20.83 15.00
C ARG A 240 23.77 19.88 15.05
N VAL A 241 24.98 20.45 15.10
CA VAL A 241 26.21 19.68 15.26
C VAL A 241 26.17 19.00 16.64
N PRO A 242 26.48 17.69 16.73
CA PRO A 242 26.50 16.95 17.99
C PRO A 242 27.55 17.46 18.98
#